data_AF-A0A1Q3K7N0-F1
#
_entry.id   AF-A0A1Q3K7N0-F1
#
_cell.length_a   1.000
_cell.length_b   1.000
_cell.length_c   1.000
_cell.angle_alpha   90.00
_cell.angle_beta   90.00
_cell.angle_gamma   90.00
#
_symmetry.space_group_name_H-M   'P 1'
#
loop_
_entity.id
_entity.type
_entity.pdbx_description
1 polymer ?
#
loop_
_entity_poly.entity_id
_entity_poly.type
_entity_poly.pdbx_seq_one_letter_code
_entity_poly.pdbx_strand_id
1 'polypeptide(L)' 'MTYIPAREGTTIYGRYRQTLTLTSGKFAVIATERQFTLVPWRPLLDRHLGREVAGIVRGIGVSWQLGRDRGRSR' A
#
# COMPACT_ATOMS: atom_id res chain seq x y z
N MET A 1 14.82 8.53 6.18
CA MET A 1 13.54 8.20 5.54
C MET A 1 12.50 9.21 5.98
N THR A 2 11.75 9.80 5.06
CA THR A 2 10.73 10.82 5.33
C THR A 2 9.32 10.22 5.23
N TYR A 3 8.42 10.59 6.14
CA TYR A 3 7.02 10.20 6.05
C TYR A 3 6.26 11.12 5.08
N ILE A 4 5.52 10.51 4.14
CA ILE A 4 4.62 11.22 3.23
C ILE A 4 3.19 10.73 3.49
N PRO A 5 2.26 11.60 3.89
CA PRO A 5 0.88 11.20 4.15
C PRO A 5 0.16 10.80 2.85
N ALA A 6 -0.62 9.73 2.89
CA ALA A 6 -1.50 9.33 1.79
C ALA A 6 -2.68 10.30 1.70
N ARG A 7 -2.69 11.15 0.67
CA ARG A 7 -3.80 12.07 0.39
C ARG A 7 -4.60 11.58 -0.81
N GLU A 8 -5.89 11.87 -0.83
CA GLU A 8 -6.74 11.56 -1.99
C GLU A 8 -6.15 12.11 -3.30
N GLY A 9 -6.23 11.32 -4.37
CA GLY A 9 -5.64 11.66 -5.66
C GLY A 9 -4.13 11.41 -5.77
N THR A 10 -3.45 11.06 -4.68
CA THR A 10 -2.00 10.79 -4.71
C THR A 10 -1.71 9.41 -5.27
N THR A 11 -0.71 9.33 -6.15
CA THR A 11 -0.15 8.06 -6.62
C THR A 11 0.90 7.56 -5.64
N ILE A 12 0.77 6.31 -5.23
CA ILE A 12 1.66 5.62 -4.30
C ILE A 12 2.43 4.58 -5.10
N TYR A 13 3.75 4.60 -4.97
CA TYR A 13 4.64 3.62 -5.55
C TYR A 13 5.73 3.27 -4.54
N GLY A 14 6.05 1.99 -4.41
CA GLY A 14 7.20 1.54 -3.64
C GLY A 14 7.08 0.09 -3.21
N ARG A 15 8.03 -0.36 -2.40
CA ARG A 15 8.06 -1.71 -1.85
C ARG A 15 7.16 -1.80 -0.64
N TYR A 16 6.23 -2.75 -0.64
CA TYR A 16 5.47 -3.09 0.56
C TYR A 16 6.39 -3.81 1.56
N ARG A 17 6.75 -3.14 2.65
CA ARG A 17 7.77 -3.64 3.60
C ARG A 17 7.18 -4.42 4.78
N GLN A 18 6.07 -3.96 5.33
CA GLN A 18 5.46 -4.57 6.52
C GLN A 18 4.04 -4.03 6.75
N THR A 19 3.29 -4.73 7.61
CA THR A 19 2.02 -4.28 8.17
C THR A 19 2.21 -3.75 9.59
N LEU A 20 1.59 -2.62 9.90
CA LEU A 20 1.50 -2.09 11.25
C LEU A 20 0.06 -2.20 11.73
N THR A 21 -0.12 -2.64 12.98
CA THR A 21 -1.42 -2.59 13.65
C THR A 21 -1.39 -1.43 14.63
N LEU A 22 -2.18 -0.39 14.35
CA LEU A 22 -2.34 0.80 15.17
C LEU A 22 -3.75 0.79 15.79
N THR A 23 -3.99 1.66 16.76
CA THR A 23 -5.32 1.84 17.36
C THR A 23 -6.39 2.24 16.34
N SER A 24 -6.01 2.94 15.26
CA SER A 24 -6.91 3.31 14.17
C SER A 24 -7.12 2.21 13.12
N GLY A 25 -6.43 1.07 13.22
CA GLY A 25 -6.56 -0.06 12.31
C GLY A 25 -5.22 -0.57 11.76
N LYS A 26 -5.30 -1.40 10.72
CA LYS A 26 -4.13 -1.98 10.05
C LYS A 26 -3.68 -1.12 8.88
N PHE A 27 -2.38 -0.88 8.80
CA PHE A 27 -1.75 -0.09 7.76
C PHE A 27 -0.63 -0.87 7.08
N ALA A 28 -0.50 -0.71 5.78
CA ALA A 28 0.65 -1.18 5.02
C ALA A 28 1.68 -0.06 4.90
N VAL A 29 2.96 -0.41 5.08
CA VAL A 29 4.08 0.50 4.87
C VAL A 29 4.59 0.34 3.44
N ILE A 30 4.36 1.34 2.60
CA ILE A 30 4.92 1.39 1.24
C ILE A 30 6.13 2.31 1.27
N ALA A 31 7.31 1.77 0.98
CA ALA A 31 8.56 2.50 1.11
C ALA A 31 9.38 2.48 -0.19
N THR A 32 9.96 3.62 -0.50
CA THR A 32 11.06 3.79 -1.45
C THR A 32 12.39 3.86 -0.67
N GLU A 33 13.48 4.21 -1.33
CA GLU A 33 14.77 4.42 -0.66
C GLU A 33 14.77 5.61 0.30
N ARG A 34 14.00 6.66 0.00
CA ARG A 34 14.07 7.95 0.72
C ARG A 34 12.83 8.25 1.54
N GLN A 35 11.70 7.67 1.18
CA GLN A 35 10.40 8.06 1.74
C GLN A 35 9.47 6.85 1.90
N PHE A 36 8.53 6.96 2.83
CA PHE A 36 7.51 5.94 3.07
C PHE A 36 6.15 6.56 3.31
N THR A 37 5.11 5.80 3.00
CA THR A 37 3.72 6.17 3.17
C THR A 37 2.98 5.04 3.88
N LEU A 38 2.13 5.42 4.83
CA LEU A 38 1.19 4.52 5.49
C LEU A 38 -0.13 4.60 4.76
N VAL A 39 -0.63 3.44 4.34
CA VAL A 39 -1.93 3.31 3.67
C VAL A 39 -2.79 2.31 4.41
N PRO A 40 -4.13 2.45 4.38
CA PRO A 40 -5.01 1.40 4.88
C PRO A 40 -4.65 0.05 4.25
N TRP A 41 -4.41 -0.95 5.09
CA TRP A 41 -4.06 -2.29 4.61
C TRP A 41 -5.26 -2.95 3.93
N ARG A 42 -4.99 -3.74 2.89
CA ARG A 42 -5.98 -4.59 2.20
C ARG A 42 -5.44 -6.01 2.13
N PRO A 43 -6.27 -7.06 2.31
CA PRO A 43 -5.81 -8.47 2.30
C PRO A 43 -5.00 -8.85 1.05
N LEU A 44 -5.36 -8.27 -0.11
CA LEU A 44 -4.64 -8.49 -1.35
C LEU A 44 -3.15 -8.08 -1.30
N LEU A 45 -2.77 -7.16 -0.42
CA LEU A 45 -1.38 -6.72 -0.28
C LEU A 45 -0.47 -7.79 0.33
N ASP A 46 -1.00 -8.70 1.15
CA ASP A 46 -0.19 -9.71 1.85
C ASP A 46 0.65 -10.53 0.87
N ARG A 47 0.11 -10.83 -0.31
CA ARG A 47 0.79 -11.60 -1.37
C ARG A 47 1.94 -10.83 -2.03
N HIS A 48 2.05 -9.53 -1.75
CA HIS A 48 3.04 -8.61 -2.32
C HIS A 48 4.03 -8.11 -1.26
N LEU A 49 4.10 -8.73 -0.08
CA LEU A 49 5.12 -8.39 0.90
C LEU A 49 6.53 -8.56 0.29
N GLY A 50 7.36 -7.53 0.42
CA GLY A 50 8.68 -7.47 -0.20
C GLY A 50 8.67 -7.22 -1.71
N ARG A 51 7.52 -6.96 -2.33
CA ARG A 51 7.40 -6.61 -3.76
C ARG A 51 7.07 -5.14 -3.94
N GLU A 52 7.37 -4.63 -5.13
CA GLU A 52 6.92 -3.30 -5.54
C GLU A 52 5.43 -3.33 -5.84
N VAL A 53 4.75 -2.29 -5.35
CA VAL A 53 3.32 -2.08 -5.50
C VAL A 53 3.08 -0.64 -5.95
N ALA A 54 2.06 -0.46 -6.78
CA ALA A 54 1.61 0.86 -7.22
C ALA A 54 0.11 0.99 -6.96
N GLY A 55 -0.37 2.20 -6.72
CA GLY A 55 -1.79 2.46 -6.54
C GLY A 55 -2.12 3.94 -6.43
N ILE A 56 -3.41 4.26 -6.47
CA ILE A 56 -3.91 5.63 -6.33
C ILE A 56 -4.87 5.67 -5.14
N VAL A 57 -4.69 6.65 -4.26
CA VAL A 57 -5.62 6.90 -3.14
C VAL A 57 -6.94 7.43 -3.71
N ARG A 58 -8.05 6.76 -3.42
CA ARG A 58 -9.41 7.13 -3.85
C ARG A 58 -10.38 6.99 -2.69
N GLY A 59 -11.08 8.08 -2.33
CA GLY A 59 -12.01 8.10 -1.21
C GLY A 59 -11.41 7.49 0.06
N ILE A 60 -12.05 6.44 0.57
CA ILE A 60 -11.68 5.76 1.81
C ILE A 60 -10.56 4.71 1.68
N GLY A 61 -9.91 4.58 0.52
CA GLY A 61 -8.92 3.51 0.31
C GLY A 61 -7.93 3.76 -0.82
N VAL A 62 -7.22 2.70 -1.20
CA VAL A 62 -6.22 2.72 -2.30
C VAL A 62 -6.64 1.73 -3.38
N SER A 63 -6.74 2.22 -4.61
CA SER A 63 -6.91 1.41 -5.81
C SER A 63 -5.54 0.92 -6.28
N TRP A 64 -5.27 -0.37 -6.11
CA TRP A 64 -3.97 -0.96 -6.38
C TRP A 64 -3.82 -1.44 -7.82
N GLN A 65 -2.68 -1.16 -8.42
CA GLN A 65 -2.16 -1.73 -9.66
C GLN A 65 -1.03 -2.68 -9.28
N LEU A 66 -1.38 -3.88 -8.84
CA LEU A 66 -0.42 -4.92 -8.52
C LEU A 66 -0.19 -5.75 -9.78
N GLY A 67 1.06 -5.87 -10.22
CA GLY A 67 1.41 -6.67 -11.41
C GLY A 67 0.79 -8.06 -11.33
N ARG A 68 0.10 -8.47 -12.40
CA ARG A 68 -0.70 -9.70 -12.60
C ARG A 68 -0.76 -10.63 -11.38
N ASP A 69 -1.64 -10.32 -10.44
CA ASP A 69 -2.19 -11.33 -9.53
C ASP A 69 -3.18 -12.16 -10.35
N ARG A 70 -2.78 -13.38 -10.76
CA ARG A 70 -3.73 -14.39 -11.28
C ARG A 70 -4.55 -14.96 -10.13
N GLY A 71 -5.27 -14.12 -9.40
CA GLY A 71 -6.24 -14.52 -8.39
C GLY A 71 -7.60 -14.69 -9.04
N ARG A 72 -8.00 -15.93 -9.32
CA ARG A 72 -9.39 -16.27 -9.67
C ARG A 72 -10.30 -15.74 -8.56
N SER A 73 -11.22 -14.86 -8.94
CA SER A 73 -12.46 -14.67 -8.19
C SER A 73 -13.31 -15.94 -8.38
N ARG A 74 -13.64 -16.63 -7.29
CA ARG A 74 -14.79 -17.53 -7.23
C ARG A 74 -15.57 -17.17 -5.98
#